data_AF-A0A845QLR9-F1
#
_entry.id   AF-A0A845QLR9-F1
#
_cell.length_a   1.000
_cell.length_b   1.000
_cell.length_c   1.000
_cell.angle_alpha   90.00
_cell.angle_beta   90.00
_cell.angle_gamma   90.00
#
_symmetry.space_group_name_H-M   'P 1'
#
loop_
_entity.id
_entity.type
_entity.pdbx_description
1 polymer ?
#
loop_
_entity_poly.entity_id
_entity_poly.type
_entity_poly.pdbx_seq_one_letter_code
_entity_poly.pdbx_strand_id
1 'polypeptide(L)'
;MLEKITQQSISGNNVKSTPGQRLTGTVSQNKHVFDKLPELIAAVLNSIVDALQSAADGDSGADCINITPITGAAGTTVQSILETYKTMLDDVYTKASIDDQLDDKADKTTVNLSVKSVSLVPETGVLVFTRQDGTTFQIDTLMEKILINFDYDKTTQSLVFTASDGTVQRISISDFITENEFSNSDTVSFSVSDSGVVTAHIKEGSITDAFLSSALKTALIAYRDAAQTAATNAAASEANAGQYASSAADSAATATQKATDASGSAAAAAGSAENADTFAKKSQSYAVGGTNTRTGEDTDNAKYYKEQAALAAAAAEKARDDAQAAVGGDFITGTVFKSHANDTTKHVTADEKADWNNKVDKVTGKGLSANDYTDAEKQKVADSQAHAANSGIHVTAEEKNSWNSKVDSVTGKGLSTNDYTDEEKQKLATAQEQILELQNKGGGVVASETAPTDTTVLWIDTANNGIGKYYDGTEWTPIVAVWS
;
A
#
# COMPACT_ATOMS: atom_id res chain seq x y z
N MET A 1 -30.65 139.46 83.88
CA MET A 1 -31.97 140.08 83.66
C MET A 1 -31.79 141.57 83.86
N LEU A 2 -32.11 142.41 82.87
CA LEU A 2 -32.07 143.87 83.07
C LEU A 2 -33.22 144.26 84.01
N GLU A 3 -32.93 144.87 85.14
CA GLU A 3 -33.97 145.29 86.08
C GLU A 3 -34.58 146.62 85.64
N LYS A 4 -35.91 146.73 85.74
CA LYS A 4 -36.59 148.01 85.53
C LYS A 4 -36.25 148.97 86.66
N ILE A 5 -36.05 150.24 86.30
CA ILE A 5 -35.96 151.35 87.25
C ILE A 5 -37.32 151.49 87.93
N THR A 6 -37.38 151.26 89.24
CA THR A 6 -38.63 151.28 90.02
C THR A 6 -38.91 152.67 90.62
N GLN A 7 -40.18 152.99 90.88
CA GLN A 7 -40.60 154.21 91.60
C GLN A 7 -39.88 154.42 92.95
N GLN A 8 -39.49 153.33 93.61
CA GLN A 8 -38.74 153.36 94.87
C GLN A 8 -37.30 153.86 94.68
N SER A 9 -36.66 153.53 93.56
CA SER A 9 -35.32 154.04 93.21
C SER A 9 -35.32 155.52 92.80
N ILE A 10 -36.44 156.02 92.26
CA ILE A 10 -36.64 157.45 91.93
C ILE A 10 -36.81 158.30 93.19
N SER A 11 -37.58 157.81 94.17
CA SER A 11 -37.91 158.54 95.40
C SER A 11 -36.76 158.62 96.42
N GLY A 12 -35.76 157.74 96.32
CA GLY A 12 -34.55 157.76 97.16
C GLY A 12 -33.60 158.93 96.86
N ASN A 13 -33.59 159.45 95.63
CA ASN A 13 -32.71 160.53 95.18
C ASN A 13 -33.48 161.85 94.99
N ASN A 14 -33.84 162.46 96.11
CA ASN A 14 -34.52 163.76 96.18
C ASN A 14 -33.63 164.87 95.58
N VAL A 15 -33.87 165.27 94.33
CA VAL A 15 -33.31 166.53 93.80
C VAL A 15 -34.14 167.68 94.37
N LYS A 16 -33.71 168.24 95.51
CA LYS A 16 -34.25 169.51 96.03
C LYS A 16 -33.41 170.69 95.51
N SER A 17 -34.11 171.67 94.93
CA SER A 17 -33.59 172.94 94.42
C SER A 17 -33.07 173.88 95.53
N THR A 18 -31.93 174.53 95.31
CA THR A 18 -31.42 175.68 96.09
C THR A 18 -32.04 176.99 95.55
N PRO A 19 -32.44 177.98 96.36
CA PRO A 19 -33.02 179.24 95.83
C PRO A 19 -31.96 180.10 95.12
N GLY A 20 -32.24 180.58 93.89
CA GLY A 20 -31.32 181.52 93.21
C GLY A 20 -31.73 182.15 91.87
N GLN A 21 -32.51 181.51 90.98
CA GLN A 21 -33.01 182.13 89.75
C GLN A 21 -34.52 181.86 89.52
N ARG A 22 -35.27 182.93 89.23
CA ARG A 22 -36.74 183.00 89.42
C ARG A 22 -37.52 182.50 88.19
N LEU A 23 -38.08 181.31 88.30
CA LEU A 23 -39.20 180.83 87.48
C LEU A 23 -40.50 181.56 87.89
N THR A 24 -41.42 181.83 86.95
CA THR A 24 -42.60 182.71 87.15
C THR A 24 -43.93 181.98 87.42
N GLY A 25 -43.94 180.64 87.45
CA GLY A 25 -45.10 179.86 87.93
C GLY A 25 -45.27 179.89 89.45
N THR A 26 -46.44 179.49 89.95
CA THR A 26 -46.63 179.31 91.41
C THR A 26 -45.66 178.25 91.96
N VAL A 27 -45.28 178.34 93.24
CA VAL A 27 -44.34 177.39 93.90
C VAL A 27 -44.73 175.93 93.63
N SER A 28 -46.04 175.64 93.61
CA SER A 28 -46.55 174.30 93.38
C SER A 28 -46.33 173.79 91.94
N GLN A 29 -46.40 174.66 90.94
CA GLN A 29 -46.23 174.27 89.53
C GLN A 29 -44.76 174.05 89.16
N ASN A 30 -43.85 174.88 89.65
CA ASN A 30 -42.42 174.70 89.37
C ASN A 30 -41.84 173.48 90.10
N LYS A 31 -42.31 173.22 91.32
CA LYS A 31 -41.98 171.99 92.06
C LYS A 31 -42.48 170.75 91.30
N HIS A 32 -43.68 170.80 90.73
CA HIS A 32 -44.26 169.68 89.99
C HIS A 32 -43.43 169.25 88.77
N VAL A 33 -42.89 170.19 87.98
CA VAL A 33 -42.09 169.85 86.78
C VAL A 33 -40.74 169.22 87.15
N PHE A 34 -40.07 169.72 88.20
CA PHE A 34 -38.79 169.15 88.65
C PHE A 34 -38.98 167.77 89.30
N ASP A 35 -40.03 167.60 90.10
CA ASP A 35 -40.37 166.29 90.69
C ASP A 35 -40.67 165.23 89.61
N LYS A 36 -41.09 165.63 88.40
CA LYS A 36 -41.52 164.76 87.29
C LYS A 36 -40.38 164.30 86.34
N LEU A 37 -39.21 164.93 86.35
CA LEU A 37 -38.14 164.65 85.38
C LEU A 37 -37.54 163.23 85.49
N PRO A 38 -37.26 162.70 86.70
CA PRO A 38 -36.73 161.34 86.84
C PRO A 38 -37.74 160.27 86.40
N GLU A 39 -39.05 160.51 86.59
CA GLU A 39 -40.10 159.62 86.06
C GLU A 39 -40.05 159.53 84.54
N LEU A 40 -39.82 160.65 83.83
CA LEU A 40 -39.72 160.65 82.37
C LEU A 40 -38.53 159.85 81.86
N ILE A 41 -37.35 160.00 82.48
CA ILE A 41 -36.13 159.28 82.10
C ILE A 41 -36.27 157.79 82.39
N ALA A 42 -36.82 157.44 83.56
CA ALA A 42 -37.10 156.05 83.92
C ALA A 42 -38.09 155.40 82.95
N ALA A 43 -39.11 156.13 82.50
CA ALA A 43 -40.08 155.60 81.53
C ALA A 43 -39.41 155.23 80.19
N VAL A 44 -38.52 156.07 79.66
CA VAL A 44 -37.80 155.81 78.40
C VAL A 44 -36.82 154.65 78.54
N LEU A 45 -36.04 154.60 79.61
CA LEU A 45 -35.08 153.50 79.82
C LEU A 45 -35.78 152.17 80.07
N ASN A 46 -36.88 152.18 80.83
CA ASN A 46 -37.68 150.97 81.03
C ASN A 46 -38.36 150.49 79.75
N SER A 47 -38.74 151.38 78.82
CA SER A 47 -39.27 150.93 77.52
C SER A 47 -38.20 150.24 76.68
N ILE A 48 -36.94 150.67 76.79
CA ILE A 48 -35.80 149.98 76.14
C ILE A 48 -35.54 148.62 76.81
N VAL A 49 -35.62 148.55 78.14
CA VAL A 49 -35.49 147.28 78.87
C VAL A 49 -36.61 146.31 78.49
N ASP A 50 -37.85 146.80 78.35
CA ASP A 50 -38.99 146.01 77.87
C ASP A 50 -38.76 145.51 76.44
N ALA A 51 -38.28 146.37 75.54
CA ALA A 51 -37.95 145.98 74.17
C ALA A 51 -36.83 144.93 74.12
N LEU A 52 -35.81 145.03 74.98
CA LEU A 52 -34.70 144.08 75.05
C LEU A 52 -35.07 142.75 75.73
N GLN A 53 -36.18 142.69 76.46
CA GLN A 53 -36.64 141.50 77.19
C GLN A 53 -37.88 140.84 76.59
N SER A 54 -38.45 141.43 75.53
CA SER A 54 -39.58 140.85 74.81
C SER A 54 -39.27 139.41 74.40
N ALA A 55 -40.21 138.52 74.68
CA ALA A 55 -40.18 137.11 74.31
C ALA A 55 -41.40 136.75 73.43
N ALA A 56 -42.01 137.74 72.77
CA ALA A 56 -43.08 137.52 71.81
C ALA A 56 -42.54 136.93 70.51
N ASP A 57 -43.29 136.02 69.87
CA ASP A 57 -42.89 135.38 68.62
C ASP A 57 -42.63 136.41 67.52
N GLY A 58 -41.41 136.42 66.99
CA GLY A 58 -40.96 137.31 65.91
C GLY A 58 -40.34 138.64 66.36
N ASP A 59 -40.32 138.95 67.65
CA ASP A 59 -39.82 140.22 68.18
C ASP A 59 -38.58 139.95 69.07
N SER A 60 -37.44 139.69 68.42
CA SER A 60 -36.17 139.52 69.13
C SER A 60 -35.62 140.90 69.46
N GLY A 61 -35.10 141.12 70.68
CA GLY A 61 -34.53 142.42 71.09
C GLY A 61 -33.41 143.00 70.19
N ALA A 62 -33.04 142.29 69.11
CA ALA A 62 -32.16 142.75 68.04
C ALA A 62 -32.83 143.68 67.00
N ASP A 63 -34.16 143.70 66.88
CA ASP A 63 -34.86 144.56 65.90
C ASP A 63 -34.60 146.06 66.14
N CYS A 64 -34.23 146.42 67.38
CA CYS A 64 -33.93 147.79 67.79
C CYS A 64 -32.47 148.22 67.52
N ILE A 65 -31.61 147.35 66.96
CA ILE A 65 -30.21 147.65 66.67
C ILE A 65 -29.93 147.33 65.20
N ASN A 66 -29.96 148.37 64.38
CA ASN A 66 -29.91 148.37 62.91
C ASN A 66 -28.68 147.59 62.31
N ILE A 67 -28.78 146.26 62.09
CA ILE A 67 -27.71 145.42 61.47
C ILE A 67 -28.03 145.12 59.99
N THR A 68 -27.02 145.22 59.12
CA THR A 68 -27.13 145.01 57.66
C THR A 68 -26.81 143.55 57.24
N PRO A 69 -27.52 142.94 56.25
CA PRO A 69 -27.29 141.56 55.79
C PRO A 69 -25.92 141.28 55.14
N ILE A 70 -25.43 140.03 55.22
CA ILE A 70 -24.22 139.52 54.55
C ILE A 70 -24.59 138.93 53.18
N THR A 71 -23.90 139.36 52.12
CA THR A 71 -24.13 138.89 50.75
C THR A 71 -24.02 137.36 50.64
N GLY A 72 -25.10 136.70 50.20
CA GLY A 72 -25.13 135.25 49.90
C GLY A 72 -25.81 134.36 50.95
N ALA A 73 -26.21 134.91 52.11
CA ALA A 73 -27.08 134.21 53.07
C ALA A 73 -28.43 134.95 53.17
N ALA A 74 -29.54 134.23 52.93
CA ALA A 74 -30.88 134.79 53.05
C ALA A 74 -31.37 134.64 54.49
N GLY A 75 -31.41 135.75 55.24
CA GLY A 75 -31.91 135.78 56.60
C GLY A 75 -31.56 137.09 57.31
N THR A 76 -32.53 137.68 58.03
CA THR A 76 -32.32 138.89 58.84
C THR A 76 -32.09 138.57 60.32
N THR A 77 -32.05 137.28 60.67
CA THR A 77 -31.76 136.78 62.01
C THR A 77 -30.61 135.76 61.95
N VAL A 78 -29.82 135.67 63.04
CA VAL A 78 -28.73 134.68 63.16
C VAL A 78 -29.24 133.25 62.96
N GLN A 79 -30.44 132.95 63.46
CA GLN A 79 -31.13 131.66 63.31
C GLN A 79 -31.35 131.29 61.83
N SER A 80 -31.88 132.22 61.04
CA SER A 80 -32.19 132.00 59.61
C SER A 80 -30.92 131.79 58.78
N ILE A 81 -29.82 132.47 59.12
CA ILE A 81 -28.52 132.29 58.46
C ILE A 81 -27.95 130.89 58.77
N LEU A 82 -28.06 130.44 60.03
CA LEU A 82 -27.62 129.10 60.45
C LEU A 82 -28.41 127.98 59.77
N GLU A 83 -29.72 128.14 59.58
CA GLU A 83 -30.56 127.18 58.87
C GLU A 83 -30.19 127.08 57.39
N THR A 84 -29.89 128.21 56.74
CA THR A 84 -29.44 128.23 55.34
C THR A 84 -28.13 127.47 55.16
N TYR A 85 -27.17 127.64 56.09
CA TYR A 85 -25.92 126.87 56.05
C TYR A 85 -26.11 125.37 56.27
N LYS A 86 -27.10 124.95 57.07
CA LYS A 86 -27.43 123.54 57.23
C LYS A 86 -27.92 122.91 55.92
N THR A 87 -28.82 123.59 55.21
CA THR A 87 -29.35 123.10 53.93
C THR A 87 -28.25 122.95 52.88
N MET A 88 -27.32 123.91 52.79
CA MET A 88 -26.19 123.83 51.85
C MET A 88 -25.22 122.68 52.17
N LEU A 89 -25.14 122.23 53.43
CA LEU A 89 -24.30 121.10 53.83
C LEU A 89 -24.97 119.76 53.51
N ASP A 90 -26.29 119.68 53.67
CA ASP A 90 -27.07 118.46 53.43
C ASP A 90 -27.12 118.10 51.92
N ASP A 91 -26.97 119.07 51.01
CA ASP A 91 -26.98 118.87 49.55
C ASP A 91 -25.65 118.36 48.94
N VAL A 92 -24.56 118.27 49.73
CA VAL A 92 -23.23 117.99 49.15
C VAL A 92 -23.06 116.54 48.70
N TYR A 93 -23.67 115.52 49.35
CA TYR A 93 -23.74 114.15 48.82
C TYR A 93 -24.85 113.31 49.48
N THR A 94 -25.83 112.85 48.71
CA THR A 94 -26.84 111.88 49.18
C THR A 94 -26.38 110.43 48.91
N LYS A 95 -26.77 109.48 49.78
CA LYS A 95 -26.43 108.04 49.67
C LYS A 95 -26.70 107.46 48.26
N ALA A 96 -27.77 107.91 47.62
CA ALA A 96 -28.17 107.46 46.28
C ALA A 96 -27.10 107.74 45.22
N SER A 97 -26.43 108.90 45.29
CA SER A 97 -25.40 109.28 44.31
C SER A 97 -24.11 108.44 44.43
N ILE A 98 -23.84 107.89 45.62
CA ILE A 98 -22.71 106.97 45.86
C ILE A 98 -23.02 105.58 45.32
N ASP A 99 -24.26 105.09 45.48
CA ASP A 99 -24.66 103.78 44.98
C ASP A 99 -24.60 103.73 43.43
N ASP A 100 -25.01 104.79 42.74
CA ASP A 100 -24.95 104.89 41.27
C ASP A 100 -23.49 104.85 40.73
N GLN A 101 -22.54 105.57 41.34
CA GLN A 101 -21.12 105.52 40.93
C GLN A 101 -20.43 104.17 41.24
N LEU A 102 -21.00 103.37 42.13
CA LEU A 102 -20.54 102.01 42.43
C LEU A 102 -21.06 101.01 41.39
N ASP A 103 -22.24 101.25 40.81
CA ASP A 103 -22.83 100.45 39.73
C ASP A 103 -22.11 100.63 38.38
N ASP A 104 -21.46 101.78 38.16
CA ASP A 104 -20.63 102.05 36.96
C ASP A 104 -19.29 101.27 36.95
N LYS A 105 -18.90 100.61 38.05
CA LYS A 105 -17.76 99.67 38.06
C LYS A 105 -18.24 98.31 37.57
N ALA A 106 -17.44 97.68 36.69
CA ALA A 106 -17.75 96.37 36.11
C ALA A 106 -18.38 95.42 37.14
N ASP A 107 -19.58 94.95 36.83
CA ASP A 107 -20.41 94.14 37.71
C ASP A 107 -19.61 92.96 38.29
N LYS A 108 -19.68 92.80 39.62
CA LYS A 108 -18.97 91.74 40.34
C LYS A 108 -19.33 90.36 39.82
N THR A 109 -20.54 90.14 39.32
CA THR A 109 -20.92 88.85 38.76
C THR A 109 -20.21 88.56 37.45
N THR A 110 -20.04 89.58 36.60
CA THR A 110 -19.29 89.49 35.34
C THR A 110 -17.78 89.33 35.57
N VAL A 111 -17.20 90.10 36.50
CA VAL A 111 -15.75 90.01 36.81
C VAL A 111 -15.39 88.67 37.45
N ASN A 112 -16.26 88.12 38.30
CA ASN A 112 -16.07 86.81 38.93
C ASN A 112 -15.93 85.68 37.90
N LEU A 113 -16.62 85.78 36.76
CA LEU A 113 -16.56 84.79 35.69
C LEU A 113 -15.30 84.92 34.79
N SER A 114 -14.54 86.00 34.92
CA SER A 114 -13.31 86.21 34.16
C SER A 114 -12.17 85.32 34.66
N VAL A 115 -11.26 84.96 33.75
CA VAL A 115 -10.11 84.10 34.08
C VAL A 115 -9.08 84.87 34.89
N LYS A 116 -8.67 84.30 36.03
CA LYS A 116 -7.60 84.80 36.90
C LYS A 116 -6.25 84.20 36.54
N SER A 117 -6.21 82.88 36.29
CA SER A 117 -4.99 82.15 35.95
C SER A 117 -5.28 80.90 35.13
N VAL A 118 -4.27 80.46 34.39
CA VAL A 118 -4.27 79.19 33.63
C VAL A 118 -3.02 78.39 34.03
N SER A 119 -3.19 77.11 34.32
CA SER A 119 -2.08 76.20 34.64
C SER A 119 -2.19 74.89 33.86
N LEU A 120 -1.06 74.35 33.41
CA LEU A 120 -0.97 73.02 32.80
C LEU A 120 -0.61 71.99 33.89
N VAL A 121 -1.32 70.87 33.93
CA VAL A 121 -0.93 69.67 34.68
C VAL A 121 -0.06 68.80 33.76
N PRO A 122 1.26 68.74 33.96
CA PRO A 122 2.17 68.09 33.01
C PRO A 122 1.92 66.60 32.82
N GLU A 123 1.45 65.91 33.87
CA GLU A 123 1.21 64.47 33.87
C GLU A 123 -0.01 64.06 33.03
N THR A 124 -1.00 64.95 32.93
CA THR A 124 -2.28 64.65 32.27
C THR A 124 -2.58 65.55 31.08
N GLY A 125 -1.74 66.55 30.76
CA GLY A 125 -1.99 67.50 29.67
C GLY A 125 -3.19 68.44 29.90
N VAL A 126 -3.81 68.43 31.09
CA VAL A 126 -5.03 69.20 31.36
C VAL A 126 -4.70 70.66 31.68
N LEU A 127 -5.35 71.59 30.97
CA LEU A 127 -5.33 73.02 31.29
C LEU A 127 -6.43 73.34 32.30
N VAL A 128 -6.04 73.80 33.48
CA VAL A 128 -6.96 74.24 34.54
C VAL A 128 -7.07 75.77 34.49
N PHE A 129 -8.28 76.26 34.27
CA PHE A 129 -8.59 77.69 34.29
C PHE A 129 -9.25 78.02 35.62
N THR A 130 -8.65 78.93 36.37
CA THR A 130 -9.21 79.44 37.62
C THR A 130 -9.82 80.80 37.36
N ARG A 131 -11.09 80.97 37.74
CA ARG A 131 -11.81 82.24 37.65
C ARG A 131 -11.49 83.14 38.85
N GLN A 132 -11.86 84.41 38.77
CA GLN A 132 -11.60 85.38 39.86
C GLN A 132 -12.32 85.01 41.17
N ASP A 133 -13.45 84.31 41.09
CA ASP A 133 -14.19 83.78 42.24
C ASP A 133 -13.59 82.49 42.85
N GLY A 134 -12.53 81.95 42.24
CA GLY A 134 -11.87 80.72 42.67
C GLY A 134 -12.47 79.43 42.11
N THR A 135 -13.58 79.49 41.37
CA THR A 135 -14.11 78.32 40.65
C THR A 135 -13.18 77.94 39.49
N THR A 136 -13.14 76.65 39.17
CA THR A 136 -12.28 76.14 38.09
C THR A 136 -13.09 75.43 37.02
N PHE A 137 -12.60 75.50 35.78
CA PHE A 137 -13.01 74.62 34.71
C PHE A 137 -11.76 74.11 33.99
N GLN A 138 -11.88 72.92 33.40
CA GLN A 138 -10.75 72.21 32.84
C GLN A 138 -10.96 71.97 31.35
N ILE A 139 -9.88 72.09 30.58
CA ILE A 139 -9.83 71.68 29.18
C ILE A 139 -8.77 70.59 29.09
N ASP A 140 -9.21 69.38 28.73
CA ASP A 140 -8.32 68.26 28.41
C ASP A 140 -7.82 68.43 26.97
N THR A 141 -6.50 68.45 26.80
CA THR A 141 -5.85 68.70 25.50
C THR A 141 -5.42 67.42 24.78
N LEU A 142 -5.69 66.23 25.36
CA LEU A 142 -5.30 64.92 24.81
C LEU A 142 -3.78 64.78 24.53
N MET A 143 -2.94 65.67 25.06
CA MET A 143 -1.50 65.69 24.83
C MET A 143 -0.80 64.45 25.40
N GLU A 144 -1.44 63.79 26.35
CA GLU A 144 -1.03 62.54 26.98
C GLU A 144 -1.21 61.31 26.04
N LYS A 145 -1.98 61.46 24.94
CA LYS A 145 -2.22 60.40 23.94
C LYS A 145 -1.27 60.45 22.74
N ILE A 146 -0.30 61.36 22.74
CA ILE A 146 0.67 61.48 21.65
C ILE A 146 1.72 60.38 21.79
N LEU A 147 1.99 59.65 20.71
CA LEU A 147 3.03 58.62 20.67
C LEU A 147 4.42 59.27 20.78
N ILE A 148 5.19 58.88 21.79
CA ILE A 148 6.53 59.43 22.05
C ILE A 148 7.66 58.43 21.77
N ASN A 149 7.34 57.13 21.70
CA ASN A 149 8.31 56.09 21.42
C ASN A 149 7.75 55.04 20.46
N PHE A 150 8.65 54.47 19.65
CA PHE A 150 8.41 53.34 18.77
C PHE A 150 9.52 52.32 18.96
N ASP A 151 9.16 51.11 19.37
CA ASP A 151 10.10 50.01 19.63
C ASP A 151 9.58 48.69 19.03
N TYR A 152 10.46 47.69 18.95
CA TYR A 152 10.15 46.34 18.52
C TYR A 152 10.45 45.33 19.65
N ASP A 153 9.39 44.69 20.16
CA ASP A 153 9.54 43.59 21.11
C ASP A 153 9.84 42.30 20.36
N LYS A 154 11.10 41.86 20.42
CA LYS A 154 11.57 40.62 19.78
C LYS A 154 10.97 39.35 20.37
N THR A 155 10.51 39.40 21.61
CA THR A 155 9.96 38.22 22.31
C THR A 155 8.54 37.96 21.86
N THR A 156 7.72 39.01 21.78
CA THR A 156 6.33 38.92 21.32
C THR A 156 6.17 39.19 19.83
N GLN A 157 7.25 39.51 19.13
CA GLN A 157 7.27 39.92 17.72
C GLN A 157 6.23 41.01 17.41
N SER A 158 6.17 42.05 18.24
CA SER A 158 5.19 43.12 18.10
C SER A 158 5.86 44.48 17.97
N LEU A 159 5.32 45.34 17.12
CA LEU A 159 5.63 46.77 17.15
C LEU A 159 4.91 47.39 18.35
N VAL A 160 5.67 48.09 19.19
CA VAL A 160 5.22 48.69 20.44
C VAL A 160 5.24 50.20 20.32
N PHE A 161 4.08 50.81 20.43
CA PHE A 161 3.91 52.26 20.46
C PHE A 161 3.57 52.68 21.89
N THR A 162 4.36 53.58 22.46
CA THR A 162 4.13 54.11 23.82
C THR A 162 3.75 55.59 23.73
N ALA A 163 2.58 55.92 24.26
CA ALA A 163 2.12 57.31 24.40
C ALA A 163 2.77 57.99 25.62
N SER A 164 2.70 59.33 25.68
CA SER A 164 3.28 60.13 26.76
C SER A 164 2.66 59.85 28.14
N ASP A 165 1.42 59.37 28.19
CA ASP A 165 0.74 58.87 29.41
C ASP A 165 1.22 57.49 29.89
N GLY A 166 2.09 56.82 29.13
CA GLY A 166 2.55 55.46 29.40
C GLY A 166 1.64 54.35 28.86
N THR A 167 0.53 54.69 28.20
CA THR A 167 -0.33 53.72 27.51
C THR A 167 0.44 53.08 26.35
N VAL A 168 0.33 51.75 26.24
CA VAL A 168 1.04 50.97 25.22
C VAL A 168 0.05 50.36 24.22
N GLN A 169 0.25 50.64 22.93
CA GLN A 169 -0.41 49.94 21.83
C GLN A 169 0.55 48.95 21.19
N ARG A 170 0.07 47.73 20.94
CA ARG A 170 0.85 46.67 20.30
C ARG A 170 0.18 46.27 18.99
N ILE A 171 0.99 46.09 17.96
CA ILE A 171 0.57 45.49 16.69
C ILE A 171 1.47 44.29 16.46
N SER A 172 0.87 43.10 16.31
CA SER A 172 1.64 41.88 16.06
C SER A 172 2.20 41.90 14.64
N ILE A 173 3.47 41.53 14.48
CA ILE A 173 4.06 41.39 13.14
C ILE A 173 3.42 40.21 12.39
N SER A 174 2.94 39.18 13.11
CA SER A 174 2.21 38.05 12.53
C SER A 174 0.95 38.48 11.77
N ASP A 175 0.35 39.63 12.09
CA ASP A 175 -0.84 40.12 11.38
C ASP A 175 -0.50 40.63 9.96
N PHE A 176 0.78 40.94 9.71
CA PHE A 176 1.26 41.46 8.42
C PHE A 176 1.84 40.36 7.51
N ILE A 177 2.12 39.17 8.05
CA ILE A 177 2.71 38.07 7.29
C ILE A 177 1.84 36.82 7.41
N THR A 178 1.69 36.05 6.34
CA THR A 178 1.04 34.75 6.41
C THR A 178 2.02 33.74 6.98
N GLU A 179 1.74 33.24 8.18
CA GLU A 179 2.48 32.14 8.78
C GLU A 179 2.03 30.83 8.10
N ASN A 180 2.93 30.20 7.33
CA ASN A 180 2.68 28.89 6.74
C ASN A 180 3.34 27.81 7.61
N GLU A 181 2.54 26.89 8.14
CA GLU A 181 3.04 25.74 8.90
C GLU A 181 3.23 24.53 7.96
N PHE A 182 4.43 23.96 7.96
CA PHE A 182 4.76 22.77 7.17
C PHE A 182 4.88 21.56 8.10
N SER A 183 3.88 20.68 8.08
CA SER A 183 3.88 19.45 8.90
C SER A 183 4.46 18.27 8.12
N ASN A 184 5.26 17.45 8.80
CA ASN A 184 5.71 16.17 8.27
C ASN A 184 4.52 15.23 8.04
N SER A 185 4.55 14.47 6.93
CA SER A 185 3.64 13.36 6.66
C SER A 185 4.38 12.03 6.70
N ASP A 186 3.68 10.91 6.46
CA ASP A 186 4.31 9.59 6.34
C ASP A 186 5.22 9.48 5.11
N THR A 187 5.01 10.30 4.08
CA THR A 187 5.77 10.27 2.82
C THR A 187 6.79 11.39 2.70
N VAL A 188 6.47 12.58 3.21
CA VAL A 188 7.29 13.78 3.03
C VAL A 188 7.70 14.34 4.39
N SER A 189 8.99 14.58 4.57
CA SER A 189 9.51 15.37 5.69
C SER A 189 9.94 16.75 5.23
N PHE A 190 9.55 17.77 5.96
CA PHE A 190 10.00 19.15 5.79
C PHE A 190 11.10 19.49 6.80
N SER A 191 12.06 20.30 6.36
CA SER A 191 13.11 20.87 7.20
C SER A 191 13.36 22.32 6.80
N VAL A 192 13.65 23.18 7.77
CA VAL A 192 13.98 24.60 7.54
C VAL A 192 15.45 24.82 7.88
N SER A 193 16.22 25.39 6.95
CA SER A 193 17.61 25.75 7.20
C SER A 193 17.74 27.02 8.06
N ASP A 194 18.94 27.29 8.57
CA ASP A 194 19.25 28.53 9.30
C ASP A 194 19.03 29.81 8.47
N SER A 195 19.03 29.70 7.14
CA SER A 195 18.73 30.78 6.20
C SER A 195 17.24 30.91 5.85
N GLY A 196 16.37 30.10 6.46
CA GLY A 196 14.92 30.10 6.24
C GLY A 196 14.46 29.33 5.00
N VAL A 197 15.32 28.50 4.39
CA VAL A 197 14.93 27.71 3.22
C VAL A 197 14.20 26.44 3.66
N VAL A 198 12.95 26.31 3.25
CA VAL A 198 12.16 25.08 3.47
C VAL A 198 12.54 24.05 2.41
N THR A 199 12.95 22.87 2.84
CA THR A 199 13.25 21.72 1.96
C THR A 199 12.28 20.59 2.27
N ALA A 200 11.75 19.95 1.23
CA ALA A 200 10.93 18.76 1.33
C ALA A 200 11.72 17.52 0.86
N HIS A 201 11.67 16.45 1.65
CA HIS A 201 12.34 15.18 1.36
C HIS A 201 11.34 14.04 1.35
N ILE A 202 11.43 13.16 0.34
CA ILE A 202 10.69 11.88 0.34
C ILE A 202 11.38 10.94 1.33
N LYS A 203 10.63 10.42 2.29
CA LYS A 203 11.15 9.44 3.26
C LYS A 203 11.46 8.13 2.56
N GLU A 204 12.59 7.52 2.89
CA GLU A 204 12.98 6.22 2.34
C GLU A 204 11.91 5.15 2.64
N GLY A 205 11.59 4.33 1.63
CA GLY A 205 10.56 3.30 1.75
C GLY A 205 9.11 3.79 1.83
N SER A 206 8.85 5.10 1.81
CA SER A 206 7.49 5.64 1.97
C SER A 206 6.63 5.60 0.70
N ILE A 207 7.25 5.33 -0.46
CA ILE A 207 6.54 5.17 -1.73
C ILE A 207 6.01 3.73 -1.81
N THR A 208 4.72 3.59 -1.55
CA THR A 208 3.96 2.34 -1.72
C THR A 208 3.43 2.19 -3.15
N ASP A 209 2.91 1.02 -3.49
CA ASP A 209 2.29 0.76 -4.79
C ASP A 209 1.21 1.78 -5.14
N ALA A 210 0.47 2.33 -4.18
CA ALA A 210 -0.57 3.34 -4.43
C ALA A 210 -0.02 4.60 -5.12
N PHE A 211 1.26 4.93 -4.90
CA PHE A 211 1.93 6.09 -5.49
C PHE A 211 2.50 5.83 -6.88
N LEU A 212 2.54 4.57 -7.34
CA LEU A 212 3.00 4.23 -8.69
C LEU A 212 1.87 4.45 -9.71
N SER A 213 2.22 5.05 -10.85
CA SER A 213 1.26 5.22 -11.95
C SER A 213 0.83 3.86 -12.51
N SER A 214 -0.40 3.80 -13.04
CA SER A 214 -0.91 2.57 -13.65
C SER A 214 0.01 2.05 -14.76
N ALA A 215 0.59 2.94 -15.57
CA ALA A 215 1.54 2.57 -16.61
C ALA A 215 2.80 1.88 -16.05
N LEU A 216 3.36 2.39 -14.95
CA LEU A 216 4.54 1.80 -14.32
C LEU A 216 4.23 0.44 -13.69
N LYS A 217 3.06 0.31 -13.04
CA LYS A 217 2.59 -0.98 -12.50
C LYS A 217 2.45 -2.03 -13.59
N THR A 218 1.79 -1.67 -14.69
CA THR A 218 1.61 -2.57 -15.84
C THR A 218 2.96 -3.00 -16.42
N ALA A 219 3.91 -2.09 -16.56
CA ALA A 219 5.24 -2.43 -17.03
C ALA A 219 5.97 -3.40 -16.09
N LEU A 220 5.89 -3.19 -14.77
CA LEU A 220 6.53 -4.06 -13.78
C LEU A 220 5.91 -5.46 -13.77
N ILE A 221 4.58 -5.55 -13.85
CA ILE A 221 3.86 -6.82 -13.98
C ILE A 221 4.27 -7.55 -15.27
N ALA A 222 4.37 -6.84 -16.40
CA ALA A 222 4.80 -7.42 -17.66
C ALA A 222 6.23 -7.97 -17.59
N TYR A 223 7.17 -7.26 -16.94
CA TYR A 223 8.53 -7.76 -16.73
C TYR A 223 8.56 -9.02 -15.85
N ARG A 224 7.76 -9.06 -14.78
CA ARG A 224 7.59 -10.25 -13.93
C ARG A 224 7.09 -11.44 -14.75
N ASP A 225 6.05 -11.24 -15.56
CA ASP A 225 5.43 -12.31 -16.35
C ASP A 225 6.35 -12.81 -17.47
N ALA A 226 7.10 -11.91 -18.10
CA ALA A 226 8.14 -12.26 -19.06
C ALA A 226 9.25 -13.10 -18.40
N ALA A 227 9.68 -12.74 -17.20
CA ALA A 227 10.67 -13.51 -16.45
C ALA A 227 10.14 -14.90 -16.06
N GLN A 228 8.88 -15.01 -15.61
CA GLN A 228 8.22 -16.28 -15.30
C GLN A 228 8.15 -17.19 -16.55
N THR A 229 7.81 -16.61 -17.70
CA THR A 229 7.75 -17.31 -18.99
C THR A 229 9.14 -17.80 -19.40
N ALA A 230 10.16 -16.95 -19.27
CA ALA A 230 11.54 -17.32 -19.57
C ALA A 230 12.03 -18.47 -18.67
N ALA A 231 11.72 -18.45 -17.38
CA ALA A 231 12.06 -19.53 -16.45
C ALA A 231 11.38 -20.86 -16.84
N THR A 232 10.11 -20.82 -17.24
CA THR A 232 9.36 -22.01 -17.70
C THR A 232 9.97 -22.59 -18.97
N ASN A 233 10.30 -21.75 -19.94
CA ASN A 233 10.94 -22.17 -21.20
C ASN A 233 12.33 -22.78 -20.97
N ALA A 234 13.09 -22.24 -20.02
CA ALA A 234 14.39 -22.79 -19.64
C ALA A 234 14.25 -24.20 -19.04
N ALA A 235 13.30 -24.40 -18.11
CA ALA A 235 13.03 -25.71 -17.52
C ALA A 235 12.57 -26.74 -18.57
N ALA A 236 11.71 -26.33 -19.52
CA ALA A 236 11.31 -27.21 -20.63
C ALA A 236 12.49 -27.58 -21.53
N SER A 237 13.40 -26.64 -21.79
CA SER A 237 14.61 -26.88 -22.58
C SER A 237 15.57 -27.86 -21.89
N GLU A 238 15.72 -27.75 -20.57
CA GLU A 238 16.50 -28.70 -19.75
C GLU A 238 15.92 -30.12 -19.83
N ALA A 239 14.60 -30.25 -19.66
CA ALA A 239 13.91 -31.55 -19.77
C ALA A 239 14.08 -32.18 -21.16
N ASN A 240 13.94 -31.39 -22.23
CA ASN A 240 14.14 -31.84 -23.60
C ASN A 240 15.59 -32.32 -23.84
N ALA A 241 16.58 -31.59 -23.33
CA ALA A 241 17.98 -32.00 -23.41
C ALA A 241 18.22 -33.37 -22.74
N GLY A 242 17.59 -33.61 -21.59
CA GLY A 242 17.64 -34.92 -20.90
C GLY A 242 17.02 -36.06 -21.72
N GLN A 243 15.89 -35.81 -22.38
CA GLN A 243 15.25 -36.80 -23.27
C GLN A 243 16.13 -37.14 -24.49
N TYR A 244 16.70 -36.12 -25.12
CA TYR A 244 17.62 -36.33 -26.25
C TYR A 244 18.88 -37.09 -25.84
N ALA A 245 19.44 -36.81 -24.67
CA ALA A 245 20.58 -37.56 -24.13
C ALA A 245 20.23 -39.05 -23.92
N SER A 246 19.04 -39.33 -23.36
CA SER A 246 18.56 -40.71 -23.16
C SER A 246 18.36 -41.44 -24.49
N SER A 247 17.72 -40.77 -25.47
CA SER A 247 17.48 -41.33 -26.80
C SER A 247 18.78 -41.63 -27.56
N ALA A 248 19.79 -40.77 -27.38
CA ALA A 248 21.14 -40.99 -27.92
C ALA A 248 21.84 -42.19 -27.26
N ALA A 249 21.68 -42.37 -25.94
CA ALA A 249 22.21 -43.52 -25.21
C ALA A 249 21.57 -44.85 -25.68
N ASP A 250 20.25 -44.89 -25.83
CA ASP A 250 19.51 -46.06 -26.33
C ASP A 250 19.93 -46.41 -27.77
N SER A 251 20.12 -45.40 -28.61
CA SER A 251 20.61 -45.56 -29.98
C SER A 251 22.02 -46.15 -30.00
N ALA A 252 22.91 -45.70 -29.11
CA ALA A 252 24.26 -46.24 -28.98
C ALA A 252 24.27 -47.69 -28.48
N ALA A 253 23.40 -48.03 -27.52
CA ALA A 253 23.24 -49.41 -27.03
C ALA A 253 22.74 -50.32 -28.16
N THR A 254 21.74 -49.89 -28.92
CA THR A 254 21.21 -50.61 -30.08
C THR A 254 22.28 -50.84 -31.14
N ALA A 255 23.11 -49.82 -31.43
CA ALA A 255 24.22 -49.96 -32.38
C ALA A 255 25.26 -51.00 -31.91
N THR A 256 25.56 -51.01 -30.61
CA THR A 256 26.47 -51.99 -30.00
C THR A 256 25.93 -53.42 -30.08
N GLN A 257 24.64 -53.61 -29.82
CA GLN A 257 24.00 -54.93 -29.96
C GLN A 257 24.05 -55.41 -31.41
N LYS A 258 23.69 -54.55 -32.37
CA LYS A 258 23.76 -54.89 -33.80
C LYS A 258 25.17 -55.27 -34.25
N ALA A 259 26.20 -54.61 -33.73
CA ALA A 259 27.58 -54.99 -33.99
C ALA A 259 27.93 -56.38 -33.44
N THR A 260 27.41 -56.72 -32.25
CA THR A 260 27.56 -58.04 -31.63
C THR A 260 26.85 -59.11 -32.46
N ASP A 261 25.60 -58.88 -32.86
CA ASP A 261 24.82 -59.80 -33.68
C ASP A 261 25.47 -60.05 -35.05
N ALA A 262 26.00 -58.99 -35.67
CA ALA A 262 26.75 -59.08 -36.93
C ALA A 262 28.02 -59.92 -36.77
N SER A 263 28.74 -59.75 -35.66
CA SER A 263 29.94 -60.56 -35.33
C SER A 263 29.59 -62.03 -35.14
N GLY A 264 28.49 -62.32 -34.42
CA GLY A 264 27.98 -63.68 -34.26
C GLY A 264 27.56 -64.33 -35.58
N SER A 265 26.89 -63.56 -36.44
CA SER A 265 26.50 -64.01 -37.78
C SER A 265 27.72 -64.33 -38.66
N ALA A 266 28.76 -63.49 -38.60
CA ALA A 266 30.01 -63.74 -39.31
C ALA A 266 30.70 -65.03 -38.83
N ALA A 267 30.73 -65.28 -37.52
CA ALA A 267 31.27 -66.52 -36.96
C ALA A 267 30.49 -67.76 -37.40
N ALA A 268 29.15 -67.68 -37.41
CA ALA A 268 28.30 -68.77 -37.88
C ALA A 268 28.51 -69.07 -39.38
N ALA A 269 28.69 -68.04 -40.19
CA ALA A 269 29.00 -68.18 -41.62
C ALA A 269 30.38 -68.84 -41.83
N ALA A 270 31.39 -68.45 -41.06
CA ALA A 270 32.72 -69.06 -41.10
C ALA A 270 32.66 -70.56 -40.76
N GLY A 271 31.98 -70.94 -39.67
CA GLY A 271 31.79 -72.34 -39.31
C GLY A 271 31.01 -73.13 -40.36
N SER A 272 30.03 -72.51 -41.03
CA SER A 272 29.30 -73.14 -42.14
C SER A 272 30.21 -73.40 -43.35
N ALA A 273 31.15 -72.50 -43.65
CA ALA A 273 32.14 -72.68 -44.71
C ALA A 273 33.12 -73.82 -44.40
N GLU A 274 33.61 -73.92 -43.16
CA GLU A 274 34.47 -75.03 -42.71
C GLU A 274 33.76 -76.38 -42.80
N ASN A 275 32.48 -76.43 -42.39
CA ASN A 275 31.66 -77.63 -42.52
C ASN A 275 31.48 -78.02 -43.99
N ALA A 276 31.22 -77.06 -44.88
CA ALA A 276 31.08 -77.31 -46.31
C ALA A 276 32.36 -77.89 -46.93
N ASP A 277 33.53 -77.34 -46.59
CA ASP A 277 34.84 -77.88 -47.03
C ASP A 277 35.05 -79.31 -46.51
N THR A 278 34.74 -79.55 -45.23
CA THR A 278 34.82 -80.89 -44.62
C THR A 278 33.92 -81.90 -45.33
N PHE A 279 32.67 -81.53 -45.62
CA PHE A 279 31.74 -82.39 -46.34
C PHE A 279 32.17 -82.64 -47.79
N ALA A 280 32.70 -81.63 -48.47
CA ALA A 280 33.23 -81.78 -49.83
C ALA A 280 34.40 -82.78 -49.86
N LYS A 281 35.38 -82.63 -48.94
CA LYS A 281 36.51 -83.57 -48.80
C LYS A 281 36.04 -84.98 -48.47
N LYS A 282 35.09 -85.12 -47.53
CA LYS A 282 34.51 -86.42 -47.18
C LYS A 282 33.78 -87.06 -48.37
N SER A 283 33.02 -86.28 -49.14
CA SER A 283 32.35 -86.76 -50.36
C SER A 283 33.37 -87.24 -51.41
N GLN A 284 34.47 -86.50 -51.59
CA GLN A 284 35.55 -86.88 -52.50
C GLN A 284 36.23 -88.20 -52.05
N SER A 285 36.48 -88.37 -50.74
CA SER A 285 37.02 -89.60 -50.14
C SER A 285 36.22 -90.83 -50.54
N TYR A 286 34.88 -90.79 -50.44
CA TYR A 286 34.01 -91.92 -50.82
C TYR A 286 33.93 -92.15 -52.33
N ALA A 287 34.08 -91.10 -53.14
CA ALA A 287 33.96 -91.21 -54.60
C ALA A 287 35.22 -91.79 -55.26
N VAL A 288 36.40 -91.25 -54.91
CA VAL A 288 37.65 -91.52 -55.65
C VAL A 288 38.87 -91.83 -54.78
N GLY A 289 38.80 -91.66 -53.45
CA GLY A 289 39.95 -91.79 -52.55
C GLY A 289 40.92 -90.61 -52.58
N GLY A 290 42.10 -90.76 -51.96
CA GLY A 290 43.24 -89.83 -52.03
C GLY A 290 43.09 -88.50 -51.31
N THR A 291 42.20 -88.39 -50.32
CA THR A 291 41.96 -87.17 -49.53
C THR A 291 42.54 -87.20 -48.12
N ASN A 292 43.04 -88.35 -47.67
CA ASN A 292 43.44 -88.68 -46.31
C ASN A 292 42.35 -88.41 -45.24
N THR A 293 41.08 -88.36 -45.63
CA THR A 293 39.98 -88.01 -44.71
C THR A 293 39.45 -89.23 -43.94
N ARG A 294 39.60 -90.43 -44.50
CA ARG A 294 39.12 -91.69 -43.90
C ARG A 294 40.13 -92.82 -44.06
N THR A 295 40.27 -93.64 -43.03
CA THR A 295 41.08 -94.87 -43.09
C THR A 295 40.52 -95.83 -44.15
N GLY A 296 41.39 -96.33 -45.04
CA GLY A 296 41.02 -97.29 -46.09
C GLY A 296 40.28 -96.70 -47.30
N GLU A 297 40.27 -95.38 -47.46
CA GLU A 297 39.52 -94.72 -48.53
C GLU A 297 39.93 -95.13 -49.94
N ASP A 298 41.21 -95.45 -50.19
CA ASP A 298 41.69 -95.85 -51.53
C ASP A 298 41.24 -97.25 -51.93
N THR A 299 40.83 -98.07 -50.96
CA THR A 299 40.39 -99.46 -51.14
C THR A 299 38.88 -99.67 -51.01
N ASP A 300 38.15 -98.66 -50.52
CA ASP A 300 36.70 -98.70 -50.27
C ASP A 300 36.07 -97.39 -50.81
N ASN A 301 36.19 -97.20 -52.12
CA ASN A 301 35.58 -96.09 -52.84
C ASN A 301 34.96 -96.56 -54.16
N ALA A 302 34.09 -95.73 -54.74
CA ALA A 302 33.36 -96.08 -55.94
C ALA A 302 34.27 -96.35 -57.15
N LYS A 303 35.38 -95.60 -57.28
CA LYS A 303 36.36 -95.81 -58.36
C LYS A 303 37.04 -97.18 -58.28
N TYR A 304 37.51 -97.57 -57.09
CA TYR A 304 38.14 -98.87 -56.84
C TYR A 304 37.19 -100.02 -57.20
N TYR A 305 35.96 -99.99 -56.70
CA TYR A 305 34.97 -101.03 -57.01
C TYR A 305 34.62 -101.10 -58.50
N LYS A 306 34.55 -99.95 -59.19
CA LYS A 306 34.37 -99.91 -60.65
C LYS A 306 35.52 -100.59 -61.38
N GLU A 307 36.77 -100.32 -60.98
CA GLU A 307 37.96 -100.93 -61.59
C GLU A 307 38.01 -102.44 -61.34
N GLN A 308 37.70 -102.90 -60.11
CA GLN A 308 37.60 -104.33 -59.80
C GLN A 308 36.52 -105.04 -60.62
N ALA A 309 35.35 -104.41 -60.80
CA ALA A 309 34.29 -104.96 -61.63
C ALA A 309 34.71 -105.09 -63.10
N ALA A 310 35.47 -104.11 -63.64
CA ALA A 310 35.99 -104.17 -65.00
C ALA A 310 37.03 -105.29 -65.18
N LEU A 311 37.94 -105.48 -64.21
CA LEU A 311 38.88 -106.59 -64.22
C LEU A 311 38.18 -107.95 -64.16
N ALA A 312 37.15 -108.08 -63.32
CA ALA A 312 36.33 -109.28 -63.25
C ALA A 312 35.60 -109.56 -64.58
N ALA A 313 35.07 -108.52 -65.24
CA ALA A 313 34.44 -108.65 -66.55
C ALA A 313 35.45 -109.11 -67.63
N ALA A 314 36.64 -108.52 -67.68
CA ALA A 314 37.69 -108.92 -68.61
C ALA A 314 38.18 -110.37 -68.35
N ALA A 315 38.29 -110.77 -67.08
CA ALA A 315 38.59 -112.15 -66.71
C ALA A 315 37.49 -113.13 -67.18
N ALA A 316 36.22 -112.73 -67.10
CA ALA A 316 35.10 -113.52 -67.61
C ALA A 316 35.11 -113.65 -69.14
N GLU A 317 35.43 -112.57 -69.87
CA GLU A 317 35.62 -112.61 -71.33
C GLU A 317 36.78 -113.54 -71.72
N LYS A 318 37.91 -113.43 -71.04
CA LYS A 318 39.05 -114.34 -71.26
C LYS A 318 38.68 -115.80 -70.95
N ALA A 319 37.97 -116.05 -69.85
CA ALA A 319 37.52 -117.40 -69.50
C ALA A 319 36.55 -117.96 -70.55
N ARG A 320 35.68 -117.13 -71.14
CA ARG A 320 34.83 -117.50 -72.28
C ARG A 320 35.69 -117.89 -73.49
N ASP A 321 36.68 -117.09 -73.84
CA ASP A 321 37.55 -117.33 -75.00
C ASP A 321 38.43 -118.58 -74.79
N ASP A 322 38.99 -118.77 -73.59
CA ASP A 322 39.73 -119.96 -73.19
C ASP A 322 38.83 -121.22 -73.23
N ALA A 323 37.58 -121.11 -72.76
CA ALA A 323 36.61 -122.20 -72.86
C ALA A 323 36.33 -122.53 -74.33
N GLN A 324 36.13 -121.52 -75.18
CA GLN A 324 35.93 -121.71 -76.63
C GLN A 324 37.14 -122.37 -77.32
N ALA A 325 38.35 -122.08 -76.87
CA ALA A 325 39.58 -122.75 -77.32
C ALA A 325 39.70 -124.19 -76.81
N ALA A 326 39.25 -124.47 -75.58
CA ALA A 326 39.28 -125.80 -74.98
C ALA A 326 38.25 -126.77 -75.60
N VAL A 327 37.11 -126.28 -76.11
CA VAL A 327 36.18 -127.06 -76.95
C VAL A 327 36.65 -127.20 -78.41
N GLY A 328 37.96 -127.09 -78.67
CA GLY A 328 38.67 -127.23 -79.95
C GLY A 328 37.80 -127.75 -81.09
N GLY A 329 37.54 -126.88 -82.08
CA GLY A 329 36.51 -126.94 -83.13
C GLY A 329 36.39 -128.18 -84.02
N ASP A 330 36.49 -129.37 -83.45
CA ASP A 330 36.29 -130.69 -84.02
C ASP A 330 35.43 -131.53 -83.05
N PHE A 331 34.22 -131.05 -82.77
CA PHE A 331 33.20 -131.85 -82.11
C PHE A 331 32.60 -132.83 -83.12
N ILE A 332 33.22 -134.00 -83.21
CA ILE A 332 32.64 -135.28 -83.63
C ILE A 332 31.67 -135.16 -84.81
N THR A 333 32.20 -135.20 -86.04
CA THR A 333 31.35 -135.37 -87.22
C THR A 333 30.64 -136.72 -87.18
N GLY A 334 29.36 -136.77 -87.58
CA GLY A 334 28.44 -137.91 -87.49
C GLY A 334 28.87 -139.20 -88.23
N THR A 335 30.10 -139.26 -88.73
CA THR A 335 30.75 -140.41 -89.34
C THR A 335 31.04 -141.50 -88.31
N VAL A 336 31.38 -141.15 -87.06
CA VAL A 336 31.68 -142.12 -85.99
C VAL A 336 30.42 -142.81 -85.45
N PHE A 337 29.27 -142.12 -85.47
CA PHE A 337 28.01 -142.64 -84.94
C PHE A 337 27.34 -143.68 -85.87
N LYS A 338 27.58 -143.62 -87.19
CA LYS A 338 27.08 -144.64 -88.14
C LYS A 338 27.73 -146.02 -87.99
N SER A 339 28.90 -146.10 -87.36
CA SER A 339 29.57 -147.36 -87.02
C SER A 339 28.86 -148.12 -85.89
N HIS A 340 28.17 -147.42 -84.98
CA HIS A 340 27.57 -148.00 -83.77
C HIS A 340 26.11 -148.43 -83.94
N ALA A 341 25.42 -147.98 -85.01
CA ALA A 341 24.05 -148.36 -85.30
C ALA A 341 23.89 -149.83 -85.71
N ASN A 342 24.99 -150.50 -86.08
CA ASN A 342 25.01 -151.88 -86.54
C ASN A 342 25.76 -152.82 -85.57
N ASP A 343 26.14 -152.34 -84.39
CA ASP A 343 26.76 -153.16 -83.35
C ASP A 343 25.68 -153.89 -82.54
N THR A 344 25.55 -155.20 -82.81
CA THR A 344 24.55 -156.08 -82.20
C THR A 344 24.93 -156.56 -80.80
N THR A 345 25.99 -156.03 -80.18
CA THR A 345 26.45 -156.41 -78.84
C THR A 345 25.84 -155.46 -77.79
N LYS A 346 24.55 -155.64 -77.49
CA LYS A 346 23.77 -154.77 -76.58
C LYS A 346 24.30 -154.75 -75.13
N HIS A 347 24.34 -153.54 -74.57
CA HIS A 347 24.99 -153.14 -73.31
C HIS A 347 24.15 -153.20 -72.01
N VAL A 348 23.06 -153.97 -71.90
CA VAL A 348 22.45 -154.30 -70.58
C VAL A 348 21.48 -155.47 -70.70
N THR A 349 21.55 -156.39 -69.74
CA THR A 349 20.70 -157.59 -69.64
C THR A 349 19.42 -157.33 -68.83
N ALA A 350 18.43 -158.21 -68.96
CA ALA A 350 17.15 -158.07 -68.25
C ALA A 350 17.32 -158.11 -66.71
N ASP A 351 18.37 -158.78 -66.22
CA ASP A 351 18.67 -158.93 -64.80
C ASP A 351 19.16 -157.60 -64.18
N GLU A 352 20.00 -156.85 -64.90
CA GLU A 352 20.49 -155.54 -64.46
C GLU A 352 19.37 -154.50 -64.33
N LYS A 353 18.27 -154.66 -65.08
CA LYS A 353 17.07 -153.81 -64.98
C LYS A 353 16.21 -154.14 -63.76
N ALA A 354 16.21 -155.38 -63.29
CA ALA A 354 15.48 -155.79 -62.09
C ALA A 354 16.17 -155.28 -60.81
N ASP A 355 17.51 -155.31 -60.78
CA ASP A 355 18.31 -154.83 -59.64
C ASP A 355 18.19 -153.32 -59.41
N TRP A 356 18.06 -152.53 -60.49
CA TRP A 356 17.89 -151.08 -60.36
C TRP A 356 16.56 -150.67 -59.74
N ASN A 357 15.48 -151.39 -60.03
CA ASN A 357 14.15 -151.07 -59.50
C ASN A 357 14.01 -151.38 -58.00
N ASN A 358 14.91 -152.18 -57.41
CA ASN A 358 14.89 -152.53 -55.99
C ASN A 358 15.71 -151.58 -55.08
N LYS A 359 16.35 -150.53 -55.63
CA LYS A 359 17.21 -149.60 -54.87
C LYS A 359 16.51 -148.34 -54.30
N VAL A 360 15.18 -148.23 -54.40
CA VAL A 360 14.43 -147.06 -53.89
C VAL A 360 13.45 -147.50 -52.80
N ASP A 361 13.75 -147.14 -51.55
CA ASP A 361 12.87 -147.38 -50.39
C ASP A 361 11.67 -146.42 -50.40
N LYS A 362 10.50 -146.93 -50.80
CA LYS A 362 9.25 -146.18 -50.89
C LYS A 362 8.46 -146.32 -49.57
N VAL A 363 8.33 -145.24 -48.79
CA VAL A 363 7.49 -145.22 -47.59
C VAL A 363 6.07 -144.78 -47.94
N THR A 364 5.10 -145.68 -47.72
CA THR A 364 3.67 -145.44 -47.95
C THR A 364 3.17 -144.22 -47.17
N GLY A 365 2.56 -143.24 -47.86
CA GLY A 365 1.91 -142.08 -47.25
C GLY A 365 2.69 -140.76 -47.32
N LYS A 366 3.91 -140.73 -47.89
CA LYS A 366 4.68 -139.50 -48.11
C LYS A 366 4.82 -139.17 -49.59
N GLY A 367 4.42 -137.95 -49.96
CA GLY A 367 4.68 -137.34 -51.26
C GLY A 367 6.09 -136.75 -51.33
N LEU A 368 6.64 -136.66 -52.54
CA LEU A 368 8.00 -136.22 -52.84
C LEU A 368 8.15 -134.68 -52.81
N SER A 369 7.87 -134.07 -51.64
CA SER A 369 8.01 -132.65 -51.26
C SER A 369 6.86 -131.68 -51.61
N ALA A 370 6.17 -131.20 -50.56
CA ALA A 370 5.46 -129.92 -50.47
C ALA A 370 5.28 -129.58 -48.97
N ASN A 371 5.87 -128.45 -48.54
CA ASN A 371 5.98 -127.87 -47.17
C ASN A 371 7.15 -128.37 -46.28
N ASP A 372 8.23 -127.57 -46.30
CA ASP A 372 9.49 -127.74 -45.55
C ASP A 372 9.66 -126.70 -44.43
N TYR A 373 8.75 -126.59 -43.46
CA TYR A 373 8.98 -125.69 -42.32
C TYR A 373 9.06 -126.44 -41.00
N THR A 374 10.12 -126.12 -40.27
CA THR A 374 10.42 -126.66 -38.94
C THR A 374 9.77 -125.80 -37.85
N ASP A 375 9.54 -126.36 -36.66
CA ASP A 375 8.88 -125.65 -35.56
C ASP A 375 9.68 -124.43 -35.05
N ALA A 376 10.99 -124.38 -35.30
CA ALA A 376 11.86 -123.24 -34.98
C ALA A 376 11.55 -121.98 -35.82
N GLU A 377 11.05 -122.15 -37.04
CA GLU A 377 10.74 -121.04 -37.95
C GLU A 377 9.40 -120.39 -37.60
N LYS A 378 8.48 -121.14 -36.98
CA LYS A 378 7.20 -120.61 -36.47
C LYS A 378 7.37 -119.73 -35.24
N GLN A 379 8.36 -119.99 -34.38
CA GLN A 379 8.61 -119.20 -33.16
C GLN A 379 9.09 -117.77 -33.47
N LYS A 380 9.91 -117.59 -34.51
CA LYS A 380 10.42 -116.26 -34.92
C LYS A 380 9.33 -115.30 -35.42
N VAL A 381 8.21 -115.85 -35.90
CA VAL A 381 7.06 -115.05 -36.38
C VAL A 381 6.19 -114.56 -35.21
N ALA A 382 6.13 -115.31 -34.10
CA ALA A 382 5.40 -114.90 -32.90
C ALA A 382 6.09 -113.74 -32.16
N ASP A 383 7.42 -113.70 -32.15
CA ASP A 383 8.20 -112.68 -31.44
C ASP A 383 8.06 -111.26 -32.07
N SER A 384 7.73 -111.18 -33.36
CA SER A 384 7.49 -109.91 -34.05
C SER A 384 6.14 -109.26 -33.69
N GLN A 385 5.21 -110.01 -33.08
CA GLN A 385 3.88 -109.52 -32.68
C GLN A 385 3.87 -108.78 -31.33
N ALA A 386 4.93 -108.89 -30.53
CA ALA A 386 5.07 -108.22 -29.23
C ALA A 386 5.43 -106.72 -29.32
N HIS A 387 5.92 -106.24 -30.47
CA HIS A 387 6.37 -104.85 -30.64
C HIS A 387 5.22 -103.83 -30.84
N ALA A 388 4.01 -104.30 -31.19
CA ALA A 388 2.86 -103.43 -31.50
C ALA A 388 2.10 -102.90 -30.26
N ALA A 389 2.36 -103.44 -29.06
CA ALA A 389 1.56 -103.15 -27.85
C ALA A 389 2.27 -102.27 -26.80
N ASN A 390 3.48 -101.76 -27.08
CA ASN A 390 4.29 -101.03 -26.08
C ASN A 390 4.40 -99.53 -26.40
N SER A 391 3.70 -98.70 -25.64
CA SER A 391 3.66 -97.23 -25.78
C SER A 391 4.82 -96.49 -25.06
N GLY A 392 5.78 -97.21 -24.46
CA GLY A 392 6.86 -96.63 -23.64
C GLY A 392 8.27 -96.63 -24.24
N ILE A 393 8.45 -97.05 -25.50
CA ILE A 393 9.81 -97.23 -26.07
C ILE A 393 10.37 -95.96 -26.75
N HIS A 394 9.55 -94.93 -27.00
CA HIS A 394 10.00 -93.78 -27.80
C HIS A 394 10.36 -92.51 -27.01
N VAL A 395 9.89 -92.32 -25.77
CA VAL A 395 10.25 -91.14 -24.93
C VAL A 395 10.06 -91.48 -23.44
N THR A 396 11.00 -91.09 -22.58
CA THR A 396 10.95 -91.36 -21.13
C THR A 396 9.97 -90.45 -20.38
N ALA A 397 9.53 -90.88 -19.18
CA ALA A 397 8.66 -90.08 -18.33
C ALA A 397 9.32 -88.77 -17.87
N GLU A 398 10.65 -88.77 -17.66
CA GLU A 398 11.41 -87.55 -17.38
C GLU A 398 11.38 -86.56 -18.55
N GLU A 399 11.57 -87.02 -19.79
CA GLU A 399 11.54 -86.16 -20.98
C GLU A 399 10.15 -85.51 -21.17
N LYS A 400 9.07 -86.24 -20.87
CA LYS A 400 7.70 -85.71 -20.93
C LYS A 400 7.43 -84.63 -19.87
N ASN A 401 7.96 -84.81 -18.65
CA ASN A 401 7.81 -83.82 -17.57
C ASN A 401 8.62 -82.55 -17.84
N SER A 402 9.81 -82.69 -18.44
CA SER A 402 10.66 -81.56 -18.81
C SER A 402 10.03 -80.69 -19.91
N TRP A 403 9.31 -81.28 -20.87
CA TRP A 403 8.57 -80.52 -21.89
C TRP A 403 7.36 -79.79 -21.34
N ASN A 404 6.60 -80.42 -20.44
CA ASN A 404 5.41 -79.80 -19.83
C ASN A 404 5.74 -78.62 -18.91
N SER A 405 6.97 -78.52 -18.40
CA SER A 405 7.41 -77.43 -17.52
C SER A 405 7.89 -76.18 -18.27
N LYS A 406 7.98 -76.21 -19.61
CA LYS A 406 8.42 -75.09 -20.44
C LYS A 406 7.31 -74.11 -20.84
N VAL A 407 6.06 -74.34 -20.40
CA VAL A 407 4.90 -73.50 -20.71
C VAL A 407 4.09 -73.27 -19.44
N ASP A 408 3.86 -72.02 -19.06
CA ASP A 408 3.03 -71.65 -17.91
C ASP A 408 1.54 -71.92 -18.20
N SER A 409 1.04 -73.08 -17.81
CA SER A 409 -0.38 -73.42 -17.97
C SER A 409 -1.19 -73.00 -16.74
N VAL A 410 -2.21 -72.16 -16.93
CA VAL A 410 -3.21 -71.85 -15.88
C VAL A 410 -4.46 -72.71 -16.08
N THR A 411 -4.89 -73.39 -15.03
CA THR A 411 -6.05 -74.31 -15.05
C THR A 411 -7.31 -73.63 -15.60
N GLY A 412 -7.93 -74.23 -16.62
CA GLY A 412 -9.19 -73.77 -17.21
C GLY A 412 -9.08 -72.82 -18.41
N LYS A 413 -7.86 -72.51 -18.89
CA LYS A 413 -7.66 -71.73 -20.12
C LYS A 413 -6.87 -72.52 -21.17
N GLY A 414 -7.24 -72.33 -22.45
CA GLY A 414 -6.54 -72.94 -23.58
C GLY A 414 -5.13 -72.37 -23.73
N LEU A 415 -4.18 -73.23 -24.12
CA LEU A 415 -2.84 -72.84 -24.53
C LEU A 415 -2.97 -71.82 -25.68
N SER A 416 -2.44 -70.59 -25.47
CA SER A 416 -2.28 -69.49 -26.45
C SER A 416 -3.42 -68.50 -26.73
N THR A 417 -4.21 -68.05 -25.75
CA THR A 417 -5.07 -66.85 -25.95
C THR A 417 -4.82 -65.66 -25.04
N ASN A 418 -3.68 -65.60 -24.33
CA ASN A 418 -3.29 -64.40 -23.59
C ASN A 418 -1.82 -64.08 -23.86
N ASP A 419 -1.56 -63.05 -24.67
CA ASP A 419 -0.23 -62.61 -25.12
C ASP A 419 0.60 -61.90 -24.03
N TYR A 420 0.21 -61.98 -22.76
CA TYR A 420 0.86 -61.25 -21.67
C TYR A 420 1.34 -62.19 -20.57
N THR A 421 2.63 -62.13 -20.30
CA THR A 421 3.31 -62.73 -19.15
C THR A 421 2.78 -62.17 -17.83
N ASP A 422 2.99 -62.88 -16.72
CA ASP A 422 2.54 -62.40 -15.40
C ASP A 422 3.26 -61.10 -14.97
N GLU A 423 4.50 -60.90 -15.42
CA GLU A 423 5.25 -59.64 -15.25
C GLU A 423 4.62 -58.47 -16.03
N GLU A 424 4.10 -58.72 -17.24
CA GLU A 424 3.40 -57.70 -18.04
C GLU A 424 2.04 -57.34 -17.43
N LYS A 425 1.31 -58.32 -16.85
CA LYS A 425 0.07 -58.04 -16.11
C LYS A 425 0.34 -57.20 -14.87
N GLN A 426 1.44 -57.45 -14.16
CA GLN A 426 1.81 -56.69 -12.98
C GLN A 426 2.20 -55.25 -13.34
N LYS A 427 2.92 -55.04 -14.45
CA LYS A 427 3.19 -53.70 -14.99
C LYS A 427 1.91 -52.94 -15.37
N LEU A 428 0.94 -53.62 -15.97
CA LEU A 428 -0.34 -53.01 -16.35
C LEU A 428 -1.19 -52.62 -15.13
N ALA A 429 -1.21 -53.45 -14.08
CA ALA A 429 -1.88 -53.13 -12.83
C ALA A 429 -1.27 -51.91 -12.13
N THR A 430 0.07 -51.83 -12.06
CA THR A 430 0.77 -50.66 -11.50
C THR A 430 0.50 -49.38 -12.31
N ALA A 431 0.45 -49.48 -13.64
CA ALA A 431 0.12 -48.33 -14.49
C ALA A 431 -1.32 -47.83 -14.26
N GLN A 432 -2.27 -48.74 -14.03
CA GLN A 432 -3.65 -48.38 -13.72
C GLN A 432 -3.79 -47.69 -12.35
N GLU A 433 -3.05 -48.13 -11.33
CA GLU A 433 -3.00 -47.46 -10.02
C GLU A 433 -2.39 -46.05 -10.12
N GLN A 434 -1.32 -45.89 -10.89
CA GLN A 434 -0.69 -44.57 -11.11
C GLN A 434 -1.60 -43.59 -11.87
N ILE A 435 -2.39 -44.08 -12.83
CA ILE A 435 -3.39 -43.27 -13.55
C ILE A 435 -4.51 -42.82 -12.59
N LEU A 436 -4.96 -43.71 -11.70
CA LEU A 436 -5.97 -43.37 -10.70
C LEU A 436 -5.44 -42.36 -9.68
N GLU A 437 -4.15 -42.42 -9.34
CA GLU A 437 -3.49 -41.45 -8.45
C GLU A 437 -3.34 -40.07 -9.11
N LEU A 438 -3.11 -40.00 -10.42
CA LEU A 438 -3.09 -38.75 -11.20
C LEU A 438 -4.48 -38.11 -11.33
N GLN A 439 -5.54 -38.91 -11.41
CA GLN A 439 -6.92 -38.40 -11.42
C GLN A 439 -7.34 -37.86 -10.04
N ASN A 440 -6.79 -38.41 -8.95
CA ASN A 440 -7.09 -38.00 -7.57
C ASN A 440 -6.19 -36.87 -7.03
N LYS A 441 -5.08 -36.54 -7.71
CA LYS A 441 -4.26 -35.36 -7.40
C LYS A 441 -4.85 -34.13 -8.10
N GLY A 442 -5.86 -33.56 -7.43
CA GLY A 442 -6.69 -32.44 -7.85
C GLY A 442 -5.96 -31.22 -8.40
N GLY A 443 -6.59 -30.62 -9.40
CA GLY A 443 -6.15 -29.44 -10.12
C GLY A 443 -6.76 -29.35 -11.52
N GLY A 444 -8.07 -29.63 -11.64
CA GLY A 444 -8.80 -29.64 -12.90
C GLY A 444 -9.80 -28.49 -13.00
N VAL A 445 -10.19 -28.17 -14.23
CA VAL A 445 -11.33 -27.29 -14.53
C VAL A 445 -12.53 -28.18 -14.88
N VAL A 446 -13.64 -28.03 -14.16
CA VAL A 446 -14.88 -28.78 -14.39
C VAL A 446 -15.94 -27.80 -14.90
N ALA A 447 -16.59 -28.12 -16.02
CA ALA A 447 -17.70 -27.32 -16.56
C ALA A 447 -19.03 -28.06 -16.36
N SER A 448 -19.95 -27.48 -15.59
CA SER A 448 -21.24 -28.11 -15.27
C SER A 448 -22.31 -27.08 -14.87
N GLU A 449 -23.58 -27.43 -15.04
CA GLU A 449 -24.73 -26.56 -14.69
C GLU A 449 -24.97 -26.47 -13.17
N THR A 450 -24.48 -27.46 -12.41
CA THR A 450 -24.59 -27.51 -10.95
C THR A 450 -23.21 -27.54 -10.32
N ALA A 451 -23.11 -27.02 -9.09
CA ALA A 451 -21.84 -26.90 -8.38
C ALA A 451 -21.22 -28.30 -8.12
N PRO A 452 -19.94 -28.51 -8.49
CA PRO A 452 -19.26 -29.77 -8.21
C PRO A 452 -19.08 -29.95 -6.70
N THR A 453 -19.18 -31.21 -6.26
CA THR A 453 -18.99 -31.58 -4.83
C THR A 453 -17.53 -31.55 -4.42
N ASP A 454 -16.62 -31.67 -5.39
CA ASP A 454 -15.18 -31.51 -5.17
C ASP A 454 -14.84 -30.03 -5.10
N THR A 455 -14.45 -29.56 -3.92
CA THR A 455 -14.16 -28.15 -3.64
C THR A 455 -12.73 -27.74 -4.02
N THR A 456 -11.95 -28.65 -4.60
CA THR A 456 -10.55 -28.39 -4.97
C THR A 456 -10.35 -28.06 -6.45
N VAL A 457 -11.43 -28.05 -7.23
CA VAL A 457 -11.42 -27.78 -8.68
C VAL A 457 -11.85 -26.36 -9.01
N LEU A 458 -11.46 -25.86 -10.18
CA LEU A 458 -12.04 -24.64 -10.76
C LEU A 458 -13.36 -25.01 -11.45
N TRP A 459 -14.48 -24.40 -11.06
CA TRP A 459 -15.77 -24.69 -11.66
C TRP A 459 -16.14 -23.64 -12.70
N ILE A 460 -16.43 -24.06 -13.93
CA ILE A 460 -17.08 -23.22 -14.95
C ILE A 460 -18.58 -23.46 -14.85
N ASP A 461 -19.30 -22.48 -14.32
CA ASP A 461 -20.74 -22.53 -14.15
C ASP A 461 -21.44 -22.29 -15.49
N THR A 462 -21.79 -23.37 -16.18
CA THR A 462 -22.41 -23.30 -17.51
C THR A 462 -23.87 -22.85 -17.45
N ALA A 463 -24.52 -22.88 -16.28
CA ALA A 463 -25.86 -22.33 -16.09
C ALA A 463 -25.83 -20.78 -16.02
N ASN A 464 -24.71 -20.20 -15.60
CA ASN A 464 -24.51 -18.75 -15.49
C ASN A 464 -23.46 -18.24 -16.50
N ASN A 465 -23.71 -18.45 -17.80
CA ASN A 465 -22.88 -17.94 -18.91
C ASN A 465 -21.40 -18.39 -18.88
N GLY A 466 -21.08 -19.50 -18.21
CA GLY A 466 -19.70 -20.02 -18.16
C GLY A 466 -18.78 -19.21 -17.26
N ILE A 467 -19.31 -18.54 -16.24
CA ILE A 467 -18.48 -17.82 -15.26
C ILE A 467 -17.65 -18.83 -14.46
N GLY A 468 -16.33 -18.64 -14.47
CA GLY A 468 -15.43 -19.39 -13.62
C GLY A 468 -15.67 -19.05 -12.14
N LYS A 469 -15.72 -20.05 -11.28
CA LYS A 469 -15.88 -19.96 -9.82
C LYS A 469 -14.81 -20.82 -9.16
N TYR A 470 -14.33 -20.37 -8.00
CA TYR A 470 -13.44 -21.14 -7.13
C TYR A 470 -14.11 -21.31 -5.76
N TYR A 471 -13.78 -22.38 -5.05
CA TYR A 471 -14.29 -22.57 -3.68
C TYR A 471 -13.36 -21.89 -2.68
N ASP A 472 -13.87 -20.96 -1.89
CA ASP A 472 -13.07 -20.17 -0.93
C ASP A 472 -12.95 -20.82 0.46
N GLY A 473 -13.52 -22.03 0.63
CA GLY A 473 -13.60 -22.74 1.89
C GLY A 473 -15.00 -22.69 2.53
N THR A 474 -15.88 -21.84 2.01
CA THR A 474 -17.27 -21.70 2.46
C THR A 474 -18.28 -21.78 1.32
N GLU A 475 -18.02 -21.09 0.21
CA GLU A 475 -18.93 -21.07 -0.95
C GLU A 475 -18.18 -21.01 -2.29
N TRP A 476 -18.93 -21.22 -3.38
CA TRP A 476 -18.41 -21.12 -4.75
C TRP A 476 -18.45 -19.68 -5.25
N THR A 477 -17.29 -19.02 -5.20
CA THR A 477 -17.14 -17.59 -5.44
C THR A 477 -16.72 -17.31 -6.88
N PRO A 478 -17.43 -16.42 -7.61
CA PRO A 478 -17.11 -16.09 -8.99
C PRO A 478 -15.77 -15.37 -9.14
N ILE A 479 -15.03 -15.78 -10.15
CA ILE A 479 -13.78 -15.16 -10.59
C ILE A 479 -14.18 -13.88 -11.34
N VAL A 480 -13.98 -12.75 -10.69
CA VAL A 480 -14.28 -11.44 -11.27
C VAL A 480 -13.29 -11.17 -12.40
N ALA A 481 -13.78 -10.95 -13.62
CA ALA A 481 -12.94 -10.57 -14.74
C ALA A 481 -12.31 -9.19 -14.48
N VAL A 482 -11.02 -9.18 -14.13
CA VAL A 482 -10.23 -7.94 -14.05
C VAL A 482 -9.80 -7.57 -15.47
N TRP A 483 -10.72 -7.02 -16.26
CA TRP A 483 -10.38 -6.28 -17.47
C TRP A 483 -10.75 -4.81 -17.24
N SER A 484 -9.71 -4.03 -16.90
CA SER A 484 -9.71 -2.55 -16.92
C SER A 484 -8.82 -2.07 -18.05
#